data_AF-A0A3D0PCT5-F1
#
_entry.id   AF-A0A3D0PCT5-F1
#
_cell.length_a   1.000
_cell.length_b   1.000
_cell.length_c   1.000
_cell.angle_alpha   90.00
_cell.angle_beta   90.00
_cell.angle_gamma   90.00
#
_symmetry.space_group_name_H-M   'P 1'
#
loop_
_entity.id
_entity.type
_entity.pdbx_description
1 polymer ?
#
loop_
_entity_poly.entity_id
_entity_poly.type
_entity_poly.pdbx_seq_one_letter_code
_entity_poly.pdbx_strand_id
1 'polypeptide(L)'
;VGPRTKVAVDSVEREVDPVGACIGARGSRIQQVVNELRGEKIDVIRWSPDPGQYLANSLSPARVDMVRLVDPEGQHAHVLVPPDQLSLAIGREGQNVRLAARLTGWKIDIKNSEEYDQASEDEQVAELIEHRREEEALQAEAEARLEAEQAARAEEDARLRELYPIEEDELEDYGEEQQPIAEAEVEAEPEPAAEASSEEPVASEDEAR
;
A
#
# COMPACT_ATOMS: atom_id res chain seq x y z
N VAL A 1 17.02 10.01 11.01
CA VAL A 1 16.71 9.93 12.45
C VAL A 1 15.38 10.60 12.64
N GLY A 2 14.38 9.83 13.05
CA GLY A 2 13.00 10.27 13.11
C GLY A 2 12.69 11.03 14.40
N PRO A 3 11.52 11.67 14.52
CA PRO A 3 11.07 12.25 15.78
C PRO A 3 10.69 11.18 16.83
N ARG A 4 10.27 10.00 16.38
CA ARG A 4 9.83 8.89 17.25
C ARG A 4 9.92 7.55 16.52
N THR A 5 10.34 6.52 17.24
CA THR A 5 10.40 5.12 16.77
C THR A 5 9.74 4.20 17.79
N LYS A 6 9.07 3.14 17.31
CA LYS A 6 8.57 2.04 18.15
C LYS A 6 9.38 0.79 17.85
N VAL A 7 9.74 0.06 18.91
CA VAL A 7 10.49 -1.20 18.81
C VAL A 7 9.78 -2.25 19.63
N ALA A 8 9.44 -3.37 19.00
CA ALA A 8 8.89 -4.53 19.68
C ALA A 8 10.02 -5.46 20.15
N VAL A 9 9.92 -5.91 21.40
CA VAL A 9 10.91 -6.82 22.01
C VAL A 9 10.22 -8.03 22.62
N ASP A 10 10.88 -9.17 22.52
CA ASP A 10 10.48 -10.43 23.16
C ASP A 10 11.66 -11.03 23.91
N SER A 11 11.37 -11.95 24.83
CA SER A 11 12.37 -12.73 25.55
C SER A 11 12.13 -14.22 25.34
N VAL A 12 13.20 -14.94 25.01
CA VAL A 12 13.19 -16.42 24.95
C VAL A 12 13.03 -17.01 26.36
N GLU A 13 13.57 -16.32 27.38
CA GLU A 13 13.52 -16.74 28.78
C GLU A 13 12.31 -16.11 29.48
N ARG A 14 11.48 -16.96 30.11
CA ARG A 14 10.22 -16.53 30.77
C ARG A 14 10.43 -15.67 32.01
N GLU A 15 11.58 -15.81 32.68
CA GLU A 15 11.91 -15.07 33.89
C GLU A 15 12.47 -13.67 33.59
N VAL A 16 12.76 -13.37 32.33
CA VAL A 16 13.31 -12.10 31.89
C VAL A 16 12.18 -11.24 31.30
N ASP A 17 11.98 -10.05 31.87
CA ASP A 17 11.13 -9.03 31.25
C ASP A 17 11.90 -8.34 30.11
N PRO A 18 11.52 -8.54 28.83
CA PRO A 18 12.25 -7.98 27.70
C PRO A 18 12.22 -6.45 27.69
N VAL A 19 11.10 -5.86 28.09
CA VAL A 19 10.94 -4.40 28.11
C VAL A 19 11.85 -3.78 29.17
N GLY A 20 11.79 -4.30 30.41
CA GLY A 20 12.67 -3.86 31.49
C GLY A 20 14.16 -4.06 31.19
N ALA A 21 14.53 -5.17 30.53
CA ALA A 21 15.90 -5.44 30.13
C ALA A 21 16.43 -4.41 29.10
N CYS A 22 15.60 -4.00 28.15
CA CYS A 22 15.94 -2.97 27.16
C CYS A 22 15.96 -1.55 27.75
N ILE A 23 15.06 -1.23 28.68
CA ILE A 23 15.01 0.08 29.34
C ILE A 23 16.19 0.26 30.30
N GLY A 24 16.53 -0.79 31.06
CA GLY A 24 17.56 -0.75 32.10
C GLY A 24 17.11 0.00 33.36
N ALA A 25 17.92 -0.06 34.43
CA ALA A 25 17.58 0.59 35.70
C ALA A 25 17.32 2.09 35.49
N ARG A 26 16.12 2.55 35.85
CA ARG A 26 15.63 3.93 35.65
C ARG A 26 15.79 4.47 34.22
N GLY A 27 15.76 3.61 33.20
CA GLY A 27 15.91 4.02 31.81
C GLY A 27 17.34 4.24 31.35
N SER A 28 18.34 3.84 32.14
CA SER A 28 19.76 4.10 31.83
C SER A 28 20.20 3.57 30.46
N ARG A 29 19.70 2.42 30.00
CA ARG A 29 20.08 1.84 28.71
C ARG A 29 19.39 2.57 27.55
N ILE A 30 18.07 2.73 27.64
CA ILE A 30 17.31 3.40 26.57
C ILE A 30 17.70 4.87 26.42
N GLN A 31 18.01 5.57 27.52
CA GLN A 31 18.46 6.96 27.48
C GLN A 31 19.80 7.12 26.74
N GLN A 32 20.72 6.16 26.86
CA GLN A 32 21.97 6.20 26.09
C GLN A 32 21.70 6.13 24.58
N VAL A 33 20.80 5.26 24.15
CA VAL A 33 20.40 5.14 22.74
C VAL A 33 19.69 6.41 22.26
N VAL A 34 18.76 6.96 23.05
CA VAL A 34 18.07 8.22 22.74
C VAL A 34 19.06 9.37 22.58
N ASN A 35 20.08 9.46 23.44
CA ASN A 35 21.11 10.49 23.37
C ASN A 35 21.98 10.35 22.11
N GLU A 36 22.34 9.12 21.73
CA GLU A 36 23.07 8.83 20.49
C GLU A 36 22.26 9.21 19.24
N LEU A 37 20.94 8.96 19.27
CA LEU A 37 20.00 9.33 18.22
C LEU A 37 19.52 10.79 18.33
N ARG A 38 20.32 11.68 18.95
CA ARG A 38 20.06 13.13 19.02
C ARG A 38 18.67 13.49 19.58
N GLY A 39 18.15 12.68 20.50
CA GLY A 39 16.87 12.93 21.17
C GLY A 39 15.64 12.31 20.49
N GLU A 40 15.80 11.39 19.54
CA GLU A 40 14.69 10.60 19.00
C GLU A 40 13.96 9.83 20.12
N LYS A 41 12.63 9.97 20.21
CA LYS A 41 11.84 9.25 21.24
C LYS A 41 11.69 7.79 20.84
N ILE A 42 12.05 6.87 21.73
CA ILE A 42 11.94 5.44 21.47
C ILE A 42 10.92 4.83 22.43
N ASP A 43 9.88 4.22 21.88
CA ASP A 43 8.94 3.41 22.65
C ASP A 43 9.35 1.94 22.53
N VAL A 44 9.66 1.32 23.66
CA VAL A 44 9.90 -0.12 23.73
C VAL A 44 8.59 -0.80 24.15
N ILE A 45 8.07 -1.67 23.29
CA ILE A 45 6.83 -2.40 23.53
C ILE A 45 7.10 -3.90 23.63
N ARG A 46 6.24 -4.60 24.36
CA ARG A 46 6.28 -6.06 24.41
C ARG A 46 5.66 -6.66 23.16
N TRP A 47 6.42 -7.45 22.43
CA TRP A 47 5.89 -8.29 21.35
C TRP A 47 4.99 -9.39 21.92
N SER A 48 3.99 -9.81 21.16
CA SER A 48 3.11 -10.92 21.52
C SER A 48 2.80 -11.75 20.29
N PRO A 49 2.73 -13.09 20.40
CA PRO A 49 2.26 -13.93 19.30
C PRO A 49 0.76 -13.77 19.06
N ASP A 50 -0.01 -13.38 20.08
CA ASP A 50 -1.40 -13.01 19.93
C ASP A 50 -1.51 -11.61 19.30
N PRO A 51 -2.13 -11.47 18.10
CA PRO A 51 -2.20 -10.19 17.39
C PRO A 51 -3.02 -9.15 18.16
N GLY A 52 -4.10 -9.55 18.86
CA GLY A 52 -4.90 -8.62 19.66
C GLY A 52 -4.07 -7.94 20.74
N GLN A 53 -3.33 -8.73 21.52
CA GLN A 53 -2.41 -8.24 22.54
C GLN A 53 -1.24 -7.45 21.94
N TYR A 54 -0.71 -7.88 20.81
CA TYR A 54 0.41 -7.17 20.15
C TYR A 54 -0.01 -5.78 19.66
N LEU A 55 -1.20 -5.67 19.06
CA LEU A 55 -1.80 -4.40 18.63
C LEU A 55 -2.05 -3.48 19.83
N ALA A 56 -2.63 -4.00 20.92
CA ALA A 56 -2.83 -3.24 22.14
C ALA A 56 -1.50 -2.69 22.69
N ASN A 57 -0.45 -3.53 22.75
CA ASN A 57 0.88 -3.12 23.21
C ASN A 57 1.50 -2.05 22.29
N SER A 58 1.25 -2.13 20.98
CA SER A 58 1.83 -1.21 19.99
C SER A 58 1.34 0.23 20.11
N LEU A 59 0.13 0.42 20.63
CA LEU A 59 -0.47 1.74 20.83
C LEU A 59 0.00 2.43 22.12
N SER A 60 0.76 1.74 22.98
CA SER A 60 1.40 2.31 24.16
C SER A 60 2.12 3.61 23.81
N PRO A 61 1.89 4.72 24.53
CA PRO A 61 1.35 4.80 25.91
C PRO A 61 -0.18 4.88 26.03
N ALA A 62 -0.94 4.88 24.94
CA ALA A 62 -2.40 4.95 25.01
C ALA A 62 -2.99 3.67 25.64
N ARG A 63 -4.03 3.83 26.46
CA ARG A 63 -4.79 2.69 27.00
C ARG A 63 -5.84 2.24 25.99
N VAL A 64 -5.92 0.93 25.80
CA VAL A 64 -6.85 0.27 24.88
C VAL A 64 -7.84 -0.53 25.69
N ASP A 65 -9.13 -0.38 25.41
CA ASP A 65 -10.19 -1.15 26.07
C ASP A 65 -10.35 -2.51 25.43
N MET A 66 -10.36 -2.55 24.09
CA MET A 66 -10.58 -3.77 23.32
C MET A 66 -9.91 -3.67 21.95
N VAL A 67 -9.42 -4.80 21.45
CA VAL A 67 -8.96 -4.96 20.07
C VAL A 67 -9.82 -6.00 19.39
N ARG A 68 -10.37 -5.65 18.24
CA ARG A 68 -11.18 -6.51 17.40
C ARG A 68 -10.45 -6.75 16.09
N LEU A 69 -10.17 -8.01 15.79
CA LEU A 69 -9.60 -8.42 14.50
C LEU A 69 -10.77 -8.57 13.53
N VAL A 70 -10.97 -7.57 12.68
CA VAL A 70 -12.15 -7.53 11.81
C VAL A 70 -11.89 -8.34 10.53
N ASP A 71 -10.65 -8.33 10.06
CA ASP A 71 -10.20 -9.15 8.95
C ASP A 71 -8.79 -9.70 9.27
N PRO A 72 -8.71 -10.95 9.74
CA PRO A 72 -7.43 -11.60 10.02
C PRO A 72 -6.58 -11.85 8.76
N GLU A 73 -7.20 -12.04 7.59
CA GLU A 73 -6.51 -12.32 6.33
C GLU A 73 -5.87 -11.04 5.77
N GLY A 74 -6.63 -9.94 5.80
CA GLY A 74 -6.16 -8.59 5.42
C GLY A 74 -5.36 -7.84 6.47
N GLN A 75 -5.11 -8.46 7.62
CA GLN A 75 -4.43 -7.82 8.76
C GLN A 75 -5.11 -6.50 9.17
N HIS A 76 -6.45 -6.47 9.23
CA HIS A 76 -7.21 -5.27 9.60
C HIS A 76 -7.85 -5.44 10.98
N ALA A 77 -7.63 -4.47 11.85
CA ALA A 77 -8.14 -4.45 13.21
C ALA A 77 -8.77 -3.12 13.59
N HIS A 78 -9.85 -3.19 14.36
CA HIS A 78 -10.45 -2.06 15.06
C HIS A 78 -9.98 -2.07 16.51
N VAL A 79 -9.52 -0.91 16.98
CA VAL A 79 -9.08 -0.71 18.35
C VAL A 79 -10.01 0.26 19.02
N LEU A 80 -10.69 -0.22 20.06
CA LEU A 80 -11.58 0.58 20.88
C LEU A 80 -10.78 1.22 22.01
N VAL A 81 -10.85 2.54 22.08
CA VAL A 81 -10.19 3.33 23.12
C VAL A 81 -11.18 4.27 23.79
N PRO A 82 -10.98 4.58 25.08
CA PRO A 82 -11.74 5.62 25.76
C PRO A 82 -11.63 6.97 25.05
N PRO A 83 -12.65 7.85 25.15
CA PRO A 83 -12.63 9.16 24.51
C PRO A 83 -11.48 10.05 25.00
N ASP A 84 -11.05 9.91 26.27
CA ASP A 84 -9.90 10.65 26.81
C ASP A 84 -8.56 10.18 26.23
N GLN A 85 -8.51 8.95 25.71
CA GLN A 85 -7.31 8.34 25.13
C GLN A 85 -7.29 8.41 23.60
N LEU A 86 -8.40 8.76 22.93
CA LEU A 86 -8.52 8.78 21.47
C LEU A 86 -7.43 9.63 20.80
N SER A 87 -7.24 10.86 21.28
CA SER A 87 -6.22 11.78 20.76
C SER A 87 -4.78 11.25 20.98
N LEU A 88 -4.55 10.60 22.13
CA LEU A 88 -3.24 10.01 22.45
C LEU A 88 -2.95 8.77 21.59
N ALA A 89 -3.96 7.94 21.37
CA ALA A 89 -3.88 6.72 20.58
C ALA A 89 -3.58 7.01 19.11
N ILE A 90 -4.23 8.04 18.53
CA ILE A 90 -3.92 8.54 17.18
C ILE A 90 -2.52 9.19 17.17
N GLY A 91 -2.25 10.02 18.18
CA GLY A 91 -1.02 10.80 18.30
C GLY A 91 -0.99 12.00 17.36
N ARG A 92 0.00 12.87 17.55
CA ARG A 92 0.20 14.07 16.70
C ARG A 92 0.34 13.65 15.23
N GLU A 93 -0.50 14.19 14.36
CA GLU A 93 -0.53 13.87 12.92
C GLU A 93 -0.68 12.37 12.61
N GLY A 94 -1.33 11.62 13.51
CA GLY A 94 -1.48 10.17 13.37
C GLY A 94 -0.17 9.40 13.55
N GLN A 95 0.86 10.01 14.14
CA GLN A 95 2.18 9.38 14.26
C GLN A 95 2.13 8.08 15.07
N ASN A 96 1.35 8.03 16.16
CA ASN A 96 1.35 6.86 17.04
C ASN A 96 0.71 5.65 16.33
N VAL A 97 -0.47 5.84 15.74
CA VAL A 97 -1.16 4.80 14.97
C VAL A 97 -0.38 4.38 13.73
N ARG A 98 0.28 5.33 13.03
CA ARG A 98 1.11 5.00 11.85
C ARG A 98 2.34 4.18 12.22
N LEU A 99 3.01 4.51 13.33
CA LEU A 99 4.14 3.72 13.82
C LEU A 99 3.70 2.34 14.29
N ALA A 100 2.54 2.23 14.95
CA ALA A 100 1.96 0.95 15.38
C ALA A 100 1.59 0.07 14.18
N ALA A 101 0.91 0.63 13.17
CA ALA A 101 0.54 -0.07 11.95
C ALA A 101 1.79 -0.57 11.19
N ARG A 102 2.82 0.29 11.06
CA ARG A 102 4.08 -0.11 10.43
C ARG A 102 4.85 -1.18 11.21
N LEU A 103 4.78 -1.17 12.54
CA LEU A 103 5.48 -2.12 13.40
C LEU A 103 4.80 -3.49 13.43
N THR A 104 3.47 -3.51 13.37
CA THR A 104 2.68 -4.74 13.43
C THR A 104 2.43 -5.32 12.05
N GLY A 105 2.43 -4.49 11.01
CA GLY A 105 1.98 -4.86 9.66
C GLY A 105 0.46 -4.77 9.49
N TRP A 106 -0.28 -4.43 10.54
CA TRP A 106 -1.74 -4.38 10.51
C TRP A 106 -2.26 -2.99 10.15
N LYS A 107 -3.39 -2.94 9.45
CA LYS A 107 -4.21 -1.74 9.35
C LYS A 107 -4.97 -1.57 10.66
N ILE A 108 -4.78 -0.43 11.32
CA ILE A 108 -5.32 -0.15 12.65
C ILE A 108 -6.27 1.04 12.55
N ASP A 109 -7.56 0.80 12.77
CA ASP A 109 -8.56 1.86 12.89
C ASP A 109 -8.93 2.04 14.36
N ILE A 110 -8.72 3.26 14.86
CA ILE A 110 -9.00 3.61 16.26
C ILE A 110 -10.40 4.18 16.35
N LYS A 111 -11.24 3.59 17.20
CA LYS A 111 -12.63 3.99 17.42
C LYS A 111 -12.86 4.30 18.90
N ASN A 112 -13.84 5.18 19.16
CA ASN A 112 -14.27 5.48 20.52
C ASN A 112 -15.08 4.30 21.07
N SER A 113 -14.72 3.77 22.25
CA SER A 113 -15.41 2.63 22.85
C SER A 113 -16.87 2.92 23.21
N GLU A 114 -17.24 4.18 23.45
CA GLU A 114 -18.60 4.59 23.83
C GLU A 114 -19.56 4.72 22.62
N GLU A 115 -19.02 5.04 21.44
CA GLU A 115 -19.80 5.28 20.22
C GLU A 115 -19.72 4.12 19.22
N TYR A 116 -19.01 3.04 19.59
CA TYR A 116 -18.78 1.92 18.69
C TYR A 116 -20.03 1.04 18.57
N ASP A 117 -20.69 1.12 17.42
CA ASP A 117 -21.75 0.18 17.05
C ASP A 117 -21.14 -1.04 16.34
N GLN A 118 -21.15 -2.17 17.04
CA GLN A 118 -20.56 -3.42 16.56
C GLN A 118 -21.24 -3.93 15.30
N ALA A 119 -22.57 -3.82 15.21
CA ALA A 119 -23.34 -4.45 14.14
C ALA A 119 -23.13 -3.76 12.80
N SER A 120 -23.15 -2.42 12.78
CA SER A 120 -22.93 -1.65 11.55
C SER A 120 -21.49 -1.72 11.07
N GLU A 121 -20.50 -1.76 11.97
CA GLU A 121 -19.10 -1.88 11.60
C GLU A 121 -18.78 -3.28 11.05
N ASP A 122 -19.44 -4.33 11.56
CA ASP A 122 -19.30 -5.70 11.03
C ASP A 122 -19.87 -5.84 9.62
N GLU A 123 -21.02 -5.23 9.36
CA GLU A 123 -21.63 -5.24 8.03
C GLU A 123 -20.72 -4.53 7.01
N GLN A 124 -20.20 -3.36 7.35
CA GLN A 124 -19.27 -2.61 6.50
C GLN A 124 -17.98 -3.39 6.22
N VAL A 125 -17.43 -4.08 7.23
CA VAL A 125 -16.20 -4.84 7.01
C VAL A 125 -16.47 -6.13 6.24
N ALA A 126 -17.61 -6.79 6.46
CA ALA A 126 -18.00 -7.95 5.66
C ALA A 126 -18.11 -7.58 4.17
N GLU A 127 -18.75 -6.46 3.85
CA GLU A 127 -18.83 -5.94 2.47
C GLU A 127 -17.43 -5.67 1.88
N LEU A 128 -16.54 -5.06 2.67
CA LEU A 128 -15.16 -4.78 2.25
C LEU A 128 -14.34 -6.06 2.00
N ILE A 129 -14.53 -7.09 2.82
CA ILE A 129 -13.86 -8.39 2.68
C ILE A 129 -14.34 -9.07 1.39
N GLU A 130 -15.64 -9.11 1.15
CA GLU A 130 -16.20 -9.74 -0.06
C GLU A 130 -15.72 -9.02 -1.32
N HIS A 131 -15.75 -7.68 -1.34
CA HIS A 131 -15.20 -6.91 -2.47
C HIS A 131 -13.72 -7.22 -2.71
N ARG A 132 -12.90 -7.36 -1.65
CA ARG A 132 -11.48 -7.71 -1.83
C ARG A 132 -11.33 -9.10 -2.42
N ARG A 133 -12.09 -10.09 -1.95
CA ARG A 133 -12.04 -11.47 -2.47
C ARG A 133 -12.44 -11.55 -3.93
N GLU A 134 -13.46 -10.78 -4.34
CA GLU A 134 -13.87 -10.70 -5.74
C GLU A 134 -12.76 -10.13 -6.62
N GLU A 135 -12.13 -9.02 -6.20
CA GLU A 135 -11.00 -8.41 -6.91
C GLU A 135 -9.79 -9.36 -7.00
N GLU A 136 -9.44 -10.05 -5.90
CA GLU A 136 -8.36 -11.03 -5.88
C GLU A 136 -8.63 -12.22 -6.81
N ALA A 137 -9.87 -12.70 -6.88
CA ALA A 137 -10.27 -13.77 -7.79
C ALA A 137 -10.16 -13.35 -9.26
N LEU A 138 -10.61 -12.14 -9.60
CA LEU A 138 -10.47 -11.56 -10.93
C LEU A 138 -9.00 -11.39 -11.33
N GLN A 139 -8.17 -10.91 -10.39
CA GLN A 139 -6.74 -10.73 -10.64
C GLN A 139 -6.04 -12.08 -10.85
N ALA A 140 -6.34 -13.10 -10.04
CA ALA A 140 -5.78 -14.43 -10.21
C ALA A 140 -6.17 -15.07 -11.55
N GLU A 141 -7.41 -14.87 -12.01
CA GLU A 141 -7.85 -15.32 -13.34
C GLU A 141 -7.09 -14.61 -14.46
N ALA A 142 -6.89 -13.29 -14.35
CA ALA A 142 -6.14 -12.50 -15.31
C ALA A 142 -4.66 -12.94 -15.38
N GLU A 143 -4.03 -13.17 -14.23
CA GLU A 143 -2.65 -13.65 -14.12
C GLU A 143 -2.51 -15.05 -14.74
N ALA A 144 -3.40 -15.98 -14.41
CA ALA A 144 -3.38 -17.33 -14.98
C ALA A 144 -3.57 -17.33 -16.50
N ARG A 145 -4.42 -16.43 -17.02
CA ARG A 145 -4.61 -16.25 -18.47
C ARG A 145 -3.33 -15.74 -19.14
N LEU A 146 -2.67 -14.75 -18.54
CA LEU A 146 -1.41 -14.21 -19.06
C LEU A 146 -0.31 -15.27 -19.05
N GLU A 147 -0.19 -16.05 -17.97
CA GLU A 147 0.78 -17.14 -17.86
C GLU A 147 0.55 -18.22 -18.92
N ALA A 148 -0.72 -18.60 -19.18
CA ALA A 148 -1.05 -19.56 -20.22
C ALA A 148 -0.68 -19.06 -21.63
N GLU A 149 -0.94 -17.78 -21.91
CA GLU A 149 -0.54 -17.15 -23.18
C GLU A 149 0.98 -17.08 -23.33
N GLN A 150 1.70 -16.70 -22.28
CA GLN A 150 3.17 -16.66 -22.27
C GLN A 150 3.77 -18.05 -22.45
N ALA A 151 3.20 -19.08 -21.82
CA ALA A 151 3.63 -20.47 -21.96
C ALA A 151 3.42 -20.98 -23.40
N ALA A 152 2.27 -20.70 -24.00
CA ALA A 152 2.01 -21.06 -25.40
C ALA A 152 2.98 -20.39 -26.37
N ARG A 153 3.26 -19.10 -26.16
CA ARG A 153 4.24 -18.35 -26.97
C ARG A 153 5.66 -18.89 -26.78
N ALA A 154 6.03 -19.29 -25.57
CA ALA A 154 7.34 -19.88 -25.30
C ALA A 154 7.48 -21.28 -25.92
N GLU A 155 6.41 -22.08 -25.93
CA GLU A 155 6.39 -23.38 -26.61
C GLU A 155 6.50 -23.21 -28.13
N GLU A 156 5.80 -22.23 -28.70
CA GLU A 156 5.90 -21.89 -30.12
C GLU A 156 7.32 -21.43 -30.49
N ASP A 157 7.93 -20.53 -29.70
CA ASP A 157 9.30 -20.06 -29.88
C ASP A 157 10.33 -21.20 -29.77
N ALA A 158 10.18 -22.07 -28.77
CA ALA A 158 11.02 -23.25 -28.61
C ALA A 158 10.90 -24.20 -29.83
N ARG A 159 9.69 -24.42 -30.33
CA ARG A 159 9.43 -25.22 -31.53
C ARG A 159 10.05 -24.59 -32.78
N LEU A 160 9.91 -23.28 -32.97
CA LEU A 160 10.54 -22.54 -34.06
C LEU A 160 12.05 -22.69 -34.03
N ARG A 161 12.65 -22.55 -32.84
CA ARG A 161 14.10 -22.71 -32.63
C ARG A 161 14.60 -24.13 -32.91
N GLU A 162 13.79 -25.14 -32.66
CA GLU A 162 14.09 -26.52 -33.04
C GLU A 162 13.97 -26.77 -34.55
N LEU A 163 12.92 -26.22 -35.17
CA LEU A 163 12.66 -26.41 -36.61
C LEU A 163 13.61 -25.61 -37.50
N TYR A 164 14.09 -24.46 -37.01
CA TYR A 164 15.09 -23.61 -37.62
C TYR A 164 16.23 -23.38 -36.63
N PRO A 165 17.16 -24.34 -36.47
CA PRO A 165 18.41 -24.12 -35.76
C PRO A 165 19.17 -23.05 -36.51
N ILE A 166 19.35 -21.88 -35.91
CA ILE A 166 20.21 -20.84 -36.46
C ILE A 166 21.64 -21.37 -36.30
N GLU A 167 22.33 -21.67 -37.40
CA GLU A 167 23.75 -21.98 -37.36
C GLU A 167 24.48 -20.71 -36.88
N GLU A 168 25.30 -20.82 -35.82
CA GLU A 168 26.02 -19.69 -35.20
C GLU A 168 26.95 -18.94 -36.18
N ASP A 169 27.18 -19.49 -37.38
CA ASP A 169 28.15 -19.00 -38.36
C ASP A 169 27.62 -17.92 -39.35
N GLU A 170 26.34 -17.53 -39.30
CA GLU A 170 25.80 -16.42 -40.14
C GLU A 170 25.50 -15.11 -39.37
N LEU A 171 26.02 -14.97 -38.15
CA LEU A 171 25.96 -13.69 -37.41
C LEU A 171 27.03 -12.66 -37.86
N GLU A 172 27.91 -13.01 -38.81
CA GLU A 172 28.98 -12.12 -39.30
C GLU A 172 28.59 -11.19 -40.46
N ASP A 173 27.39 -11.29 -41.07
CA ASP A 173 27.06 -10.51 -42.30
C ASP A 173 25.75 -9.70 -42.26
N TYR A 174 25.20 -9.39 -41.08
CA TYR A 174 24.10 -8.41 -40.94
C TYR A 174 24.44 -7.26 -39.99
N GLY A 175 25.73 -6.94 -39.85
CA GLY A 175 26.16 -5.62 -39.44
C GLY A 175 26.32 -4.75 -40.68
N GLU A 176 25.53 -3.68 -40.80
CA GLU A 176 25.56 -2.68 -41.88
C GLU A 176 24.66 -2.94 -43.11
N GLU A 177 23.35 -2.90 -42.93
CA GLU A 177 22.49 -2.19 -43.89
C GLU A 177 21.18 -1.79 -43.20
N GLN A 178 21.23 -0.71 -42.41
CA GLN A 178 20.02 0.03 -42.03
C GLN A 178 19.49 0.74 -43.27
N GLN A 179 18.72 0.04 -44.09
CA GLN A 179 17.79 0.71 -45.00
C GLN A 179 16.69 1.32 -44.12
N PRO A 180 16.45 2.65 -44.18
CA PRO A 180 15.36 3.24 -43.42
C PRO A 180 14.05 2.66 -43.96
N ILE A 181 13.36 1.89 -43.12
CA ILE A 181 11.96 1.54 -43.32
C ILE A 181 11.21 2.87 -43.40
N ALA A 182 10.81 3.24 -44.62
CA ALA A 182 9.92 4.36 -44.85
C ALA A 182 8.64 4.10 -44.03
N GLU A 183 8.35 5.04 -43.14
CA GLU A 183 7.05 5.14 -42.47
C GLU A 183 6.00 5.10 -43.58
N ALA A 184 5.24 4.01 -43.64
CA ALA A 184 4.03 3.97 -44.44
C ALA A 184 3.05 4.94 -43.79
N GLU A 185 3.07 6.20 -44.25
CA GLU A 185 1.99 7.15 -44.05
C GLU A 185 0.70 6.46 -44.48
N VAL A 186 -0.16 6.17 -43.51
CA VAL A 186 -1.56 5.82 -43.79
C VAL A 186 -2.17 7.09 -44.39
N GLU A 187 -2.24 7.15 -45.71
CA GLU A 187 -3.03 8.14 -46.44
C GLU A 187 -4.49 8.03 -45.97
N ALA A 188 -4.89 8.93 -45.07
CA ALA A 188 -6.27 9.25 -44.86
C ALA A 188 -6.75 10.06 -46.08
N GLU A 189 -7.54 9.43 -46.95
CA GLU A 189 -8.28 10.15 -47.98
C GLU A 189 -9.18 11.22 -47.33
N PRO A 190 -9.22 12.46 -47.86
CA PRO A 190 -10.03 13.52 -47.31
C PRO A 190 -11.48 13.41 -47.80
N GLU A 191 -12.45 13.34 -46.89
CA GLU A 191 -13.83 13.67 -47.24
C GLU A 191 -14.00 15.20 -47.42
N PRO A 192 -14.74 15.65 -48.44
CA PRO A 192 -14.70 17.01 -48.94
C PRO A 192 -15.47 18.00 -48.05
N ALA A 193 -14.82 19.13 -47.76
CA ALA A 193 -15.48 20.35 -47.31
C ALA A 193 -16.33 20.94 -48.44
N ALA A 194 -17.64 21.05 -48.21
CA ALA A 194 -18.50 21.95 -48.96
C ALA A 194 -18.58 23.30 -48.24
N GLU A 195 -17.79 24.26 -48.73
CA GLU A 195 -18.03 25.71 -48.71
C GLU A 195 -19.42 26.04 -49.29
N ALA A 196 -20.10 27.16 -49.08
CA ALA A 196 -20.00 28.35 -48.23
C ALA A 196 -21.27 29.18 -48.52
N SER A 197 -21.32 30.41 -47.98
CA SER A 197 -22.18 31.55 -48.40
C SER A 197 -23.47 31.72 -47.57
N SER A 198 -23.79 32.87 -46.99
CA SER A 198 -23.16 34.19 -47.02
C SER A 198 -23.86 35.17 -46.07
N GLU A 199 -23.08 36.18 -45.69
CA GLU A 199 -23.46 37.60 -45.49
C GLU A 199 -24.15 38.09 -44.20
N GLU A 200 -23.33 38.88 -43.49
CA GLU A 200 -23.54 39.95 -42.50
C GLU A 200 -24.53 41.07 -42.95
N PRO A 201 -24.60 42.29 -42.34
CA PRO A 201 -24.18 42.80 -41.00
C PRO A 201 -25.41 43.42 -40.26
N VAL A 202 -25.35 44.06 -39.09
CA VAL A 202 -24.97 45.48 -38.87
C VAL A 202 -24.99 45.76 -37.36
N ALA A 203 -23.94 46.41 -36.89
CA ALA A 203 -23.82 47.03 -35.58
C ALA A 203 -24.66 48.32 -35.49
N SER A 204 -25.21 48.62 -34.31
CA SER A 204 -25.32 50.01 -33.86
C SER A 204 -25.34 50.07 -32.33
N GLU A 205 -24.36 50.82 -31.82
CA GLU A 205 -24.33 51.50 -30.53
C GLU A 205 -25.69 52.20 -30.24
N ASP A 206 -26.12 52.28 -28.97
CA ASP A 206 -26.02 53.56 -28.25
C ASP A 206 -26.59 53.51 -26.81
N GLU A 207 -25.80 54.15 -25.94
CA GLU A 207 -26.15 55.04 -24.82
C GLU A 207 -27.27 54.74 -23.79
N ALA A 208 -26.78 54.69 -22.53
CA ALA A 208 -27.19 55.55 -21.41
C ALA A 208 -28.66 55.59 -20.96
N ARG A 209 -28.92 55.11 -19.74
CA ARG A 209 -29.30 55.97 -18.59
C ARG A 209 -29.20 55.24 -17.26
#